data_AF-A0A7W0Z7Y9-F1
#
_entry.id   AF-A0A7W0Z7Y9-F1
#
_cell.length_a   1.000
_cell.length_b   1.000
_cell.length_c   1.000
_cell.angle_alpha   90.00
_cell.angle_beta   90.00
_cell.angle_gamma   90.00
#
_symmetry.space_group_name_H-M   'P 1'
#
loop_
_entity.id
_entity.type
_entity.pdbx_description
1 polymer ?
#
loop_
_entity_poly.entity_id
_entity_poly.type
_entity_poly.pdbx_seq_one_letter_code
_entity_poly.pdbx_strand_id
1 'polypeptide(L)' 'MSGAGVDPADRARVLLLRGDQLLESGSPESLDEALLAYQGGLELAEDPSVADDELRRTFEERVATARERLGGGSSGPE' A
#
# COMPACT_ATOMS: atom_id res chain seq x y z
N MET A 1 -25.95 1.07 -20.45
CA MET A 1 -25.83 0.80 -18.99
C MET A 1 -24.36 0.87 -18.65
N SER A 2 -23.87 2.03 -18.22
CA SER A 2 -22.45 2.19 -17.86
C SER A 2 -22.27 1.63 -16.46
N GLY A 3 -21.80 0.39 -16.36
CA GLY A 3 -21.24 -0.10 -15.10
C GLY A 3 -20.02 0.75 -14.83
N ALA A 4 -20.16 1.76 -13.96
CA ALA A 4 -19.04 2.58 -13.50
C ALA A 4 -18.13 1.68 -12.64
N GLY A 5 -17.30 0.88 -13.29
CA GLY A 5 -16.17 0.25 -12.65
C GLY A 5 -15.31 1.38 -12.13
N VAL A 6 -15.14 1.46 -10.80
CA VAL A 6 -14.26 2.45 -10.17
C VAL A 6 -12.91 2.44 -10.90
N ASP A 7 -12.45 3.62 -11.31
CA ASP A 7 -11.18 3.82 -12.01
C ASP A 7 -10.04 3.11 -11.26
N PRO A 8 -9.17 2.35 -11.93
CA PRO A 8 -8.04 1.68 -11.28
C PRO A 8 -7.16 2.63 -10.44
N ALA A 9 -6.98 3.88 -10.87
CA ALA A 9 -6.24 4.89 -10.12
C ALA A 9 -6.98 5.29 -8.83
N ASP A 10 -8.30 5.39 -8.87
CA ASP A 10 -9.10 5.68 -7.67
C ASP A 10 -9.08 4.51 -6.68
N ARG A 11 -9.13 3.27 -7.18
CA ARG A 11 -8.97 2.07 -6.35
C ARG A 11 -7.59 2.04 -5.69
N ALA A 12 -6.54 2.35 -6.46
CA ALA A 12 -5.19 2.45 -5.94
C ALA A 12 -5.12 3.50 -4.83
N ARG A 13 -5.63 4.72 -5.04
CA ARG A 13 -5.65 5.77 -4.00
C ARG A 13 -6.39 5.35 -2.73
N VAL A 14 -7.50 4.61 -2.85
CA VAL A 14 -8.21 4.05 -1.69
C VAL A 14 -7.34 3.05 -0.93
N LEU A 15 -6.62 2.18 -1.64
CA LEU A 15 -5.69 1.23 -1.02
C LEU A 15 -4.50 1.94 -0.35
N LEU A 16 -4.00 3.02 -0.94
CA LEU A 16 -2.95 3.86 -0.32
C LEU A 16 -3.43 4.43 1.01
N LEU A 17 -4.62 5.03 1.05
CA LEU A 17 -5.21 5.58 2.27
C LEU A 17 -5.44 4.50 3.34
N ARG A 18 -5.95 3.33 2.94
CA ARG A 18 -6.13 2.19 3.85
C ARG A 18 -4.79 1.72 4.43
N GLY A 19 -3.79 1.57 3.57
CA GLY A 19 -2.45 1.16 4.00
C GLY A 19 -1.86 2.16 4.99
N ASP A 20 -1.97 3.46 4.73
CA ASP A 20 -1.47 4.52 5.63
C ASP A 20 -2.17 4.47 6.99
N GLN A 21 -3.49 4.32 7.02
CA GLN A 21 -4.25 4.18 8.27
C GLN A 21 -3.82 2.95 9.09
N LEU A 22 -3.58 1.82 8.43
CA LEU A 22 -3.13 0.59 9.07
C LEU A 22 -1.69 0.72 9.58
N LEU A 23 -0.81 1.33 8.79
CA LEU A 23 0.59 1.59 9.13
C LEU A 23 0.70 2.51 10.36
N GLU A 24 -0.18 3.49 10.50
CA GLU A 24 -0.27 4.38 11.66
C GLU A 24 -0.66 3.66 12.95
N SER A 25 -1.48 2.61 12.88
CA SER A 25 -1.89 1.86 14.06
C SER A 25 -0.73 1.06 14.71
N GLY A 26 0.26 0.65 13.91
CA GLY A 26 1.52 0.07 14.37
C GLY A 26 1.47 -1.32 14.99
N SER A 27 0.30 -1.98 15.09
CA SER A 27 0.24 -3.38 15.53
C SER A 27 0.76 -4.32 14.43
N PRO A 28 1.37 -5.47 14.77
CA PRO A 28 1.88 -6.42 13.78
C PRO A 28 0.81 -6.85 12.75
N GLU A 29 -0.41 -7.14 13.21
CA GLU A 29 -1.52 -7.54 12.33
C GLU A 29 -1.90 -6.42 11.36
N SER A 30 -1.90 -5.18 11.83
CA SER A 30 -2.16 -4.02 10.96
C SER A 30 -1.02 -3.73 10.02
N LEU A 31 0.23 -4.01 10.40
CA LEU A 31 1.38 -3.86 9.49
C LEU A 31 1.32 -4.88 8.35
N ASP A 32 0.90 -6.11 8.62
CA ASP A 32 0.64 -7.12 7.58
C ASP A 32 -0.51 -6.70 6.66
N GLU A 33 -1.62 -6.21 7.21
CA GLU A 33 -2.72 -5.69 6.39
C GLU A 33 -2.32 -4.44 5.57
N ALA A 34 -1.49 -3.56 6.15
CA ALA A 34 -0.96 -2.39 5.44
C ALA A 34 -0.13 -2.82 4.23
N LEU A 35 0.74 -3.82 4.42
CA LEU A 35 1.56 -4.38 3.36
C LEU A 35 0.70 -4.97 2.23
N LEU A 36 -0.36 -5.71 2.57
CA LEU A 36 -1.29 -6.25 1.56
C LEU A 36 -2.01 -5.13 0.80
N ALA A 37 -2.44 -4.07 1.49
CA ALA A 37 -3.07 -2.92 0.85
C ALA A 37 -2.12 -2.22 -0.12
N TYR A 38 -0.88 -1.97 0.29
CA TYR A 38 0.12 -1.34 -0.57
C TYR A 38 0.51 -2.21 -1.77
N GLN A 39 0.62 -3.54 -1.60
CA GLN A 39 0.91 -4.45 -2.71
C GLN A 39 -0.23 -4.47 -3.73
N GLY A 40 -1.49 -4.56 -3.28
CA GLY A 40 -2.63 -4.47 -4.19
C GLY A 40 -2.75 -3.11 -4.89
N GLY A 41 -2.36 -2.03 -4.21
CA GLY A 41 -2.30 -0.70 -4.80
C GLY A 41 -1.18 -0.55 -5.84
N LEU A 42 -0.03 -1.18 -5.59
CA LEU A 42 1.10 -1.23 -6.53
C LEU A 42 0.71 -1.98 -7.81
N GLU A 43 0.05 -3.14 -7.69
CA GLU A 43 -0.44 -3.90 -8.85
C GLU A 43 -1.37 -3.06 -9.74
N LEU A 44 -2.21 -2.21 -9.14
CA LEU A 44 -3.06 -1.28 -9.89
C LEU A 44 -2.26 -0.12 -10.49
N ALA A 45 -1.28 0.42 -9.77
CA ALA A 45 -0.43 1.51 -10.26
C ALA A 45 0.52 1.09 -11.38
N GLU A 46 0.83 -0.20 -11.49
CA GLU A 46 1.57 -0.80 -12.60
C GLU A 46 0.71 -0.99 -13.86
N ASP A 47 -0.63 -0.88 -13.75
CA ASP A 47 -1.52 -0.96 -14.90
C ASP A 47 -1.24 0.21 -15.88
N PRO A 48 -0.99 -0.07 -17.17
CA PRO A 48 -0.74 0.97 -18.17
C PRO A 48 -1.85 2.02 -18.32
N SER A 49 -3.08 1.69 -17.91
CA SER A 49 -4.23 2.61 -17.94
C SER A 49 -4.21 3.65 -16.81
N VAL A 50 -3.47 3.42 -15.72
CA VAL A 50 -3.30 4.40 -14.63
C VAL A 50 -2.28 5.47 -15.01
N ALA A 51 -1.17 5.06 -15.64
CA ALA A 51 -0.11 5.96 -16.13
C ALA A 51 0.33 7.04 -15.12
N ASP A 52 0.48 6.67 -13.84
CA ASP A 52 0.86 7.56 -12.73
C ASP A 52 2.13 7.04 -12.04
N ASP A 53 3.28 7.48 -12.55
CA ASP A 53 4.60 7.08 -12.04
C ASP A 53 4.88 7.56 -10.61
N GLU A 54 4.22 8.63 -10.17
CA GLU A 54 4.34 9.12 -8.80
C GLU A 54 3.57 8.22 -7.83
N LEU A 55 2.36 7.82 -8.21
CA LEU A 55 1.56 6.86 -7.44
C LEU A 55 2.27 5.52 -7.30
N ARG A 56 2.86 4.99 -8.38
CA ARG A 56 3.66 3.76 -8.34
C ARG A 56 4.85 3.87 -7.38
N ARG A 57 5.66 4.93 -7.50
CA ARG A 57 6.81 5.16 -6.60
C ARG A 57 6.37 5.29 -5.15
N THR A 58 5.25 5.95 -4.89
CA THR A 58 4.67 6.05 -3.54
C THR A 58 4.38 4.67 -2.97
N PHE A 59 3.79 3.77 -3.74
CA PHE A 59 3.55 2.39 -3.29
C PHE A 59 4.85 1.62 -3.01
N GLU A 60 5.86 1.75 -3.88
CA GLU A 60 7.17 1.11 -3.67
C GLU A 60 7.81 1.56 -2.34
N GLU A 61 7.78 2.86 -2.04
CA GLU A 61 8.27 3.43 -0.78
C GLU A 61 7.48 2.93 0.43
N ARG A 62 6.15 2.86 0.32
CA ARG A 62 5.26 2.38 1.39
C ARG A 62 5.45 0.89 1.67
N VAL A 63 5.60 0.06 0.63
CA VAL A 63 5.92 -1.38 0.77
C VAL A 63 7.25 -1.58 1.49
N ALA A 64 8.29 -0.81 1.12
CA ALA A 64 9.58 -0.88 1.79
C ALA A 64 9.44 -0.51 3.28
N THR A 65 8.75 0.59 3.57
CA THR A 65 8.50 1.04 4.95
C THR A 65 7.77 0.00 5.80
N ALA A 66 6.71 -0.61 5.26
CA ALA A 66 5.93 -1.63 5.96
C ALA A 66 6.77 -2.88 6.26
N ARG A 67 7.60 -3.33 5.29
CA ARG A 67 8.53 -4.46 5.47
C ARG A 67 9.59 -4.18 6.52
N GLU A 68 10.15 -2.97 6.53
CA GLU A 68 11.12 -2.56 7.55
C GLU A 68 10.51 -2.58 8.95
N ARG A 69 9.25 -2.13 9.12
CA ARG A 69 8.58 -2.18 10.42
C ARG A 69 8.27 -3.61 10.88
N LEU A 70 7.86 -4.48 9.95
CA LEU A 70 7.62 -5.90 10.24
C LEU A 70 8.92 -6.65 10.60
N GLY A 71 10.01 -6.42 9.86
CA GLY A 71 11.31 -7.08 10.10
C GLY A 71 12.12 -6.45 11.23
N GLY A 72 11.95 -5.15 11.49
CA GLY A 72 12.68 -4.37 12.49
C GLY A 72 12.19 -4.55 13.92
N GLY A 73 11.00 -5.13 14.13
CA GLY A 73 10.48 -5.45 15.46
C GLY A 73 11.24 -6.57 16.20
N SER A 74 12.20 -7.24 15.55
CA SER A 74 13.00 -8.31 16.14
C SER A 74 14.39 -7.89 16.62
N SER A 75 14.72 -6.59 16.62
CA SER A 75 15.98 -6.09 17.19
C SER A 75 15.73 -5.28 18.47
N GLY A 76 15.30 -5.97 19.54
CA GLY A 76 15.45 -5.44 20.90
C GLY A 76 16.91 -5.62 21.34
N PRO A 77 17.58 -4.61 21.89
CA PRO A 77 18.89 -4.84 22.51
C PRO A 77 18.69 -5.66 23.80
N GLU A 78 19.43 -6.77 23.89
CA GLU A 78 19.66 -7.51 25.14
C GLU A 78 20.41 -6.65 26.17
#